data_AF-Q23F52-F1
#
_entry.id   AF-Q23F52-F1
#
_cell.length_a   1.000
_cell.length_b   1.000
_cell.length_c   1.000
_cell.angle_alpha   90.00
_cell.angle_beta   90.00
_cell.angle_gamma   90.00
#
_symmetry.space_group_name_H-M   'P 1'
#
loop_
_entity.id
_entity.type
_entity.pdbx_description
1 polymer ?
#
loop_
_entity_poly.entity_id
_entity_poly.type
_entity_poly.pdbx_seq_one_letter_code
_entity_poly.pdbx_strand_id
1 'polypeptide(L)'
;MIWINSICPFSINRLNGVVKQEIKNKKLYCGDDVISRLRIGMIQLVRFCNIRHCSEKRQIQMEYFQQFLITLQEINTFHVLLEKQQKQKNKKNNKKRKKEKEQRKINFERIKEKETFAKMERISEINQQVNKNDVNKKDTLTITDRKGNTFELKIHNNEFIQANDLLKVGLKDEGVLRSYDPGYMNTICCTSKISYIDGDKGILEYRGYPIEQLAEKSNFLEVAFLLIYGELPTPSQFQIWKNKIQTHTFVHQDINQMMKSFRYDAHPMGMLVSTIAATSTFHPEANPALSGQNIYEDSTVRNKQIHRILGNITTIAANCYRHRIGRSHNKPHPKLDYVENFLYMLDRLNENKYLPHPKLVKALDILFILHAEHELNCSTAAIRHLCSSGVDVYSCISGAAAALYGPKHVIIKFQFIFFLTINKLKYLNFQQFSYKNYKAKVKKAFLNKEYENMNW
;
A
#
# COMPACT_ATOMS: atom_id res chain seq x y z
N MET A 1 8.48 -60.65 -12.52
CA MET A 1 9.76 -61.13 -13.12
C MET A 1 10.12 -60.49 -14.46
N ILE A 2 9.25 -59.70 -15.14
CA ILE A 2 9.58 -59.06 -16.43
C ILE A 2 10.06 -57.58 -16.28
N TRP A 3 10.33 -57.13 -15.05
CA TRP A 3 10.79 -55.74 -14.79
C TRP A 3 12.20 -55.63 -14.16
N ILE A 4 12.96 -56.73 -14.13
CA ILE A 4 14.23 -56.83 -13.36
C ILE A 4 15.47 -56.97 -14.26
N ASN A 5 15.34 -56.92 -15.59
CA ASN A 5 16.49 -57.07 -16.50
C ASN A 5 17.13 -55.76 -16.99
N SER A 6 16.74 -54.59 -16.47
CA SER A 6 17.18 -53.30 -17.03
C SER A 6 18.08 -52.46 -16.12
N ILE A 7 18.52 -52.94 -14.96
CA ILE A 7 19.31 -52.11 -14.04
C ILE A 7 20.50 -52.87 -13.45
N CYS A 8 21.65 -52.74 -14.12
CA CYS A 8 22.94 -52.61 -13.45
C CYS A 8 23.91 -51.85 -14.39
N PRO A 9 24.86 -51.04 -13.89
CA PRO A 9 25.28 -50.86 -12.49
C PRO A 9 25.06 -49.42 -12.00
N PHE A 10 24.20 -49.22 -10.99
CA PHE A 10 24.13 -47.96 -10.26
C PHE A 10 24.96 -48.07 -8.98
N SER A 11 25.98 -47.21 -8.85
CA SER A 11 26.88 -47.24 -7.70
C SER A 11 26.14 -46.95 -6.39
N ILE A 12 26.47 -47.74 -5.34
CA ILE A 12 25.95 -47.65 -3.97
C ILE A 12 26.03 -46.23 -3.38
N ASN A 13 26.97 -45.42 -3.85
CA ASN A 13 27.16 -44.04 -3.39
C ASN A 13 26.06 -43.08 -3.86
N ARG A 14 25.38 -43.33 -4.99
CA ARG A 14 24.30 -42.46 -5.50
C ARG A 14 22.98 -42.66 -4.76
N LEU A 15 22.65 -43.91 -4.39
CA LEU A 15 21.47 -44.24 -3.59
C LEU A 15 21.56 -43.68 -2.16
N ASN A 16 22.75 -43.71 -1.55
CA ASN A 16 23.02 -43.08 -0.25
C ASN A 16 22.76 -41.56 -0.26
N GLY A 17 23.02 -40.89 -1.39
CA GLY A 17 22.75 -39.46 -1.57
C GLY A 17 21.26 -39.14 -1.66
N VAL A 18 20.52 -39.89 -2.47
CA VAL A 18 19.07 -39.68 -2.70
C VAL A 18 18.25 -39.91 -1.42
N VAL A 19 18.57 -40.97 -0.66
CA VAL A 19 17.87 -41.29 0.59
C VAL A 19 18.15 -40.24 1.67
N LYS A 20 19.39 -39.76 1.81
CA LYS A 20 19.72 -38.67 2.75
C LYS A 20 18.99 -37.36 2.39
N GLN A 21 18.80 -37.09 1.10
CA GLN A 21 18.19 -35.84 0.63
C GLN A 21 16.67 -35.84 0.81
N GLU A 22 15.99 -36.99 0.62
CA GLU A 22 14.57 -37.12 0.95
C GLU A 22 14.28 -37.08 2.46
N ILE A 23 15.15 -37.67 3.29
CA ILE A 23 15.01 -37.63 4.76
C ILE A 23 15.19 -36.21 5.30
N LYS A 24 16.16 -35.44 4.77
CA LYS A 24 16.36 -34.02 5.12
C LYS A 24 15.16 -33.15 4.71
N ASN A 25 14.63 -33.36 3.51
CA ASN A 25 13.51 -32.57 2.99
C ASN A 25 12.18 -32.85 3.72
N LYS A 26 12.01 -34.03 4.34
CA LYS A 26 10.78 -34.41 5.06
C LYS A 26 10.85 -34.26 6.60
N LYS A 27 11.95 -33.74 7.18
CA LYS A 27 12.18 -33.60 8.65
C LYS A 27 11.86 -34.89 9.43
N LEU A 28 12.24 -36.04 8.90
CA LEU A 28 12.09 -37.33 9.59
C LEU A 28 13.32 -37.57 10.48
N TYR A 29 13.16 -37.48 11.80
CA TYR A 29 14.14 -38.06 12.73
C TYR A 29 13.83 -39.56 12.83
N CYS A 30 14.62 -40.39 12.15
CA CYS A 30 14.70 -41.82 12.42
C CYS A 30 15.91 -42.05 13.32
N GLY A 31 15.74 -42.77 14.43
CA GLY A 31 16.86 -43.18 15.27
C GLY A 31 17.84 -44.05 14.49
N ASP A 32 19.12 -44.00 14.86
CA ASP A 32 20.24 -44.63 14.14
C ASP A 32 20.06 -46.15 13.93
N ASP A 33 19.25 -46.81 14.77
CA ASP A 33 18.94 -48.24 14.68
C ASP A 33 18.14 -48.62 13.40
N VAL A 34 17.18 -47.79 12.96
CA VAL A 34 16.35 -48.08 11.77
C VAL A 34 17.16 -47.94 10.48
N ILE A 35 18.04 -46.94 10.42
CA ILE A 35 18.95 -46.72 9.29
C ILE A 35 19.97 -47.86 9.20
N SER A 36 20.41 -48.38 10.34
CA SER A 36 21.34 -49.51 10.42
C SER A 36 20.70 -50.81 9.92
N ARG A 37 19.43 -51.07 10.30
CA ARG A 37 18.67 -52.23 9.82
C ARG A 37 18.32 -52.17 8.33
N LEU A 38 17.98 -50.98 7.79
CA LEU A 38 17.76 -50.78 6.35
C LEU A 38 19.03 -51.01 5.53
N ARG A 39 20.20 -50.61 6.05
CA ARG A 39 21.50 -50.90 5.43
C ARG A 39 21.79 -52.40 5.41
N ILE A 40 21.55 -53.11 6.52
CA ILE A 40 21.74 -54.56 6.60
C ILE A 40 20.80 -55.28 5.62
N GLY A 41 19.53 -54.87 5.55
CA GLY A 41 18.55 -55.42 4.61
C GLY A 41 18.93 -55.23 3.15
N MET A 42 19.43 -54.05 2.75
CA MET A 42 19.91 -53.83 1.38
C MET A 42 21.19 -54.62 1.06
N ILE A 43 22.13 -54.76 2.01
CA ILE A 43 23.33 -55.58 1.83
C ILE A 43 22.95 -57.07 1.65
N GLN A 44 21.96 -57.56 2.39
CA GLN A 44 21.43 -58.92 2.24
C GLN A 44 20.70 -59.13 0.90
N LEU A 45 19.97 -58.13 0.40
CA LEU A 45 19.31 -58.18 -0.91
C LEU A 45 20.32 -58.24 -2.08
N VAL A 46 21.45 -57.53 -1.96
CA VAL A 46 22.55 -57.60 -2.95
C VAL A 46 23.23 -58.98 -2.91
N ARG A 47 23.35 -59.61 -1.73
CA ARG A 47 23.83 -61.00 -1.61
C ARG A 47 22.82 -62.00 -2.19
N PHE A 48 21.52 -61.75 -2.08
CA PHE A 48 20.44 -62.56 -2.63
C PHE A 48 20.50 -62.66 -4.17
N CYS A 49 20.81 -61.56 -4.86
CA CYS A 49 20.90 -61.50 -6.32
C CYS A 49 22.16 -62.16 -6.90
N ASN A 50 23.20 -62.42 -6.11
CA ASN A 50 24.50 -62.95 -6.58
C ASN A 50 24.68 -64.47 -6.40
N ILE A 51 23.69 -65.21 -5.88
CA ILE A 51 23.79 -66.66 -5.70
C ILE A 51 23.24 -67.36 -6.95
N ARG A 52 24.12 -67.86 -7.83
CA ARG A 52 23.74 -68.72 -8.96
C ARG A 52 23.57 -70.18 -8.53
N HIS A 53 22.50 -70.78 -9.03
CA HIS A 53 22.10 -72.20 -9.06
C HIS A 53 22.87 -73.20 -8.16
N CYS A 54 22.27 -73.54 -7.02
CA CYS A 54 22.44 -74.84 -6.36
C CYS A 54 21.19 -75.15 -5.52
N SER A 55 20.63 -76.36 -5.62
CA SER A 55 19.33 -76.75 -5.05
C SER A 55 19.28 -76.75 -3.51
N GLU A 56 20.42 -76.85 -2.83
CA GLU A 56 20.51 -76.90 -1.36
C GLU A 56 20.42 -75.52 -0.67
N LYS A 57 20.43 -74.39 -1.40
CA LYS A 57 20.37 -73.04 -0.80
C LYS A 57 18.99 -72.35 -0.85
N ARG A 58 17.95 -73.05 -1.32
CA ARG A 58 16.57 -72.50 -1.45
C ARG A 58 15.90 -72.22 -0.10
N GLN A 59 16.20 -73.01 0.93
CA GLN A 59 15.58 -72.87 2.25
C GLN A 59 16.06 -71.59 2.96
N ILE A 60 17.36 -71.32 2.88
CA ILE A 60 17.99 -70.08 3.37
C ILE A 60 17.45 -68.85 2.62
N GLN A 61 17.22 -68.96 1.30
CA GLN A 61 16.62 -67.87 0.52
C GLN A 61 15.18 -67.54 0.96
N MET A 62 14.38 -68.55 1.31
CA MET A 62 13.01 -68.34 1.80
C MET A 62 12.98 -67.69 3.19
N GLU A 63 13.91 -68.04 4.08
CA GLU A 63 14.03 -67.41 5.40
C GLU A 63 14.40 -65.93 5.30
N TYR A 64 15.38 -65.56 4.47
CA TYR A 64 15.72 -64.13 4.27
C TYR A 64 14.58 -63.33 3.62
N PHE A 65 13.80 -63.95 2.73
CA PHE A 65 12.64 -63.31 2.12
C PHE A 65 11.50 -63.11 3.13
N GLN A 66 11.26 -64.07 4.03
CA GLN A 66 10.31 -63.91 5.13
C GLN A 66 10.75 -62.80 6.09
N GLN A 67 12.04 -62.74 6.45
CA GLN A 67 12.58 -61.68 7.30
C GLN A 67 12.37 -60.29 6.67
N PHE A 68 12.57 -60.17 5.35
CA PHE A 68 12.35 -58.93 4.60
C PHE A 68 10.88 -58.51 4.59
N LEU A 69 9.96 -59.45 4.39
CA LEU A 69 8.51 -59.17 4.43
C LEU A 69 8.04 -58.72 5.81
N ILE A 70 8.54 -59.34 6.88
CA ILE A 70 8.26 -58.93 8.27
C ILE A 70 8.73 -57.49 8.50
N THR A 71 9.94 -57.15 8.03
CA THR A 71 10.50 -55.80 8.16
C THR A 71 9.66 -54.76 7.39
N LEU A 72 9.14 -55.09 6.20
CA LEU A 72 8.23 -54.24 5.43
C LEU A 72 6.88 -54.03 6.14
N GLN A 73 6.36 -55.06 6.79
CA GLN A 73 5.11 -55.00 7.55
C GLN A 73 5.25 -54.13 8.80
N GLU A 74 6.38 -54.21 9.49
CA GLU A 74 6.72 -53.33 10.63
C GLU A 74 6.85 -51.86 10.20
N ILE A 75 7.50 -51.58 9.05
CA ILE A 75 7.61 -50.22 8.51
C ILE A 75 6.23 -49.62 8.19
N ASN A 76 5.34 -50.40 7.56
CA ASN A 76 3.97 -49.95 7.27
C ASN A 76 3.18 -49.66 8.56
N THR A 77 3.34 -50.50 9.58
CA THR A 77 2.68 -50.33 10.88
C THR A 77 3.20 -49.07 11.59
N PHE A 78 4.50 -48.80 11.50
CA PHE A 78 5.13 -47.59 12.04
C PHE A 78 4.67 -46.32 11.31
N HIS A 79 4.49 -46.38 9.98
CA HIS A 79 3.98 -45.26 9.19
C HIS A 79 2.54 -44.87 9.59
N VAL A 80 1.67 -45.86 9.82
CA VAL A 80 0.29 -45.65 10.27
C VAL A 80 0.25 -45.05 11.69
N LEU A 81 1.17 -45.44 12.57
CA LEU A 81 1.30 -44.88 13.92
C LEU A 81 1.80 -43.43 13.91
N LEU A 82 2.76 -43.11 13.04
CA LEU A 82 3.27 -41.74 12.85
C LEU A 82 2.20 -40.80 12.30
N GLU A 83 1.36 -41.25 11.35
CA GLU A 83 0.24 -40.46 10.87
C GLU A 83 -0.81 -40.19 11.95
N LYS A 84 -1.11 -41.19 12.79
CA LYS A 84 -2.03 -41.02 13.93
C LYS A 84 -1.47 -40.03 14.96
N GLN A 85 -0.17 -40.07 15.26
CA GLN A 85 0.48 -39.11 16.16
C GLN A 85 0.52 -37.70 15.57
N GLN A 86 0.80 -37.53 14.27
CA GLN A 86 0.75 -36.22 13.62
C GLN A 86 -0.67 -35.63 13.60
N LYS A 87 -1.70 -36.45 13.33
CA LYS A 87 -3.10 -36.01 13.39
C LYS A 87 -3.53 -35.59 14.80
N GLN A 88 -3.06 -36.27 15.86
CA GLN A 88 -3.32 -35.87 17.25
C GLN A 88 -2.56 -34.59 17.63
N LYS A 89 -1.30 -34.43 17.21
CA LYS A 89 -0.48 -33.24 17.46
C LYS A 89 -1.06 -32.00 16.76
N ASN A 90 -1.57 -32.16 15.53
CA ASN A 90 -2.27 -31.10 14.79
C ASN A 90 -3.62 -30.73 15.44
N LYS A 91 -4.38 -31.70 15.98
CA LYS A 91 -5.61 -31.42 16.76
C LYS A 91 -5.30 -30.66 18.05
N LYS A 92 -4.25 -31.03 18.80
CA LYS A 92 -3.81 -30.30 20.01
C LYS A 92 -3.32 -28.89 19.68
N ASN A 93 -2.52 -28.71 18.62
CA ASN A 93 -2.04 -27.40 18.20
C ASN A 93 -3.16 -26.49 17.69
N ASN A 94 -4.17 -27.01 16.99
CA ASN A 94 -5.33 -26.22 16.58
C ASN A 94 -6.23 -25.84 17.76
N LYS A 95 -6.41 -26.70 18.77
CA LYS A 95 -7.09 -26.33 20.02
C LYS A 95 -6.30 -25.28 20.80
N LYS A 96 -4.98 -25.38 20.87
CA LYS A 96 -4.10 -24.38 21.51
C LYS A 96 -4.16 -23.03 20.80
N ARG A 97 -4.11 -23.01 19.46
CA ARG A 97 -4.28 -21.79 18.63
C ARG A 97 -5.67 -21.15 18.75
N LYS A 98 -6.74 -21.95 18.90
CA LYS A 98 -8.09 -21.42 19.17
C LYS A 98 -8.16 -20.76 20.55
N LYS A 99 -7.65 -21.43 21.60
CA LYS A 99 -7.58 -20.86 22.95
C LYS A 99 -6.69 -19.61 23.02
N GLU A 100 -5.55 -19.59 22.34
CA GLU A 100 -4.69 -18.40 22.26
C GLU A 100 -5.34 -17.25 21.48
N LYS A 101 -6.15 -17.53 20.45
CA LYS A 101 -6.94 -16.52 19.73
C LYS A 101 -8.08 -15.95 20.59
N GLU A 102 -8.78 -16.79 21.35
CA GLU A 102 -9.80 -16.33 22.32
C GLU A 102 -9.17 -15.52 23.45
N GLN A 103 -8.05 -15.99 24.02
CA GLN A 103 -7.34 -15.24 25.07
C GLN A 103 -6.80 -13.91 24.55
N ARG A 104 -6.33 -13.85 23.30
CA ARG A 104 -5.93 -12.59 22.66
C ARG A 104 -7.11 -11.67 22.39
N LYS A 105 -8.28 -12.19 22.01
CA LYS A 105 -9.51 -11.38 21.90
C LYS A 105 -9.91 -10.79 23.24
N ILE A 106 -9.93 -11.61 24.30
CA ILE A 106 -10.26 -11.16 25.66
C ILE A 106 -9.24 -10.13 26.17
N ASN A 107 -7.95 -10.35 25.92
CA ASN A 107 -6.92 -9.36 26.28
C ASN A 107 -7.04 -8.08 25.45
N PHE A 108 -7.43 -8.17 24.17
CA PHE A 108 -7.64 -7.00 23.32
C PHE A 108 -8.86 -6.20 23.75
N GLU A 109 -9.95 -6.85 24.16
CA GLU A 109 -11.12 -6.19 24.74
C GLU A 109 -10.79 -5.54 26.08
N ARG A 110 -10.03 -6.19 26.96
CA ARG A 110 -9.55 -5.58 28.21
C ARG A 110 -8.60 -4.41 27.99
N ILE A 111 -7.76 -4.45 26.96
CA ILE A 111 -6.89 -3.33 26.58
C ILE A 111 -7.74 -2.19 26.02
N LYS A 112 -8.73 -2.48 25.17
CA LYS A 112 -9.70 -1.49 24.68
C LYS A 112 -10.45 -0.83 25.83
N GLU A 113 -10.95 -1.61 26.79
CA GLU A 113 -11.66 -1.11 27.96
C GLU A 113 -10.75 -0.22 28.83
N LYS A 114 -9.51 -0.65 29.06
CA LYS A 114 -8.50 0.15 29.79
C LYS A 114 -8.11 1.42 29.04
N GLU A 115 -7.97 1.37 27.73
CA GLU A 115 -7.69 2.56 26.90
C GLU A 115 -8.88 3.50 26.86
N THR A 116 -10.12 2.99 26.79
CA THR A 116 -11.31 3.84 26.89
C THR A 116 -11.47 4.44 28.28
N PHE A 117 -11.15 3.70 29.35
CA PHE A 117 -11.16 4.24 30.71
C PHE A 117 -10.08 5.30 30.87
N ALA A 118 -8.85 5.03 30.44
CA ALA A 118 -7.75 6.00 30.48
C ALA A 118 -8.03 7.23 29.60
N LYS A 119 -8.76 7.07 28.49
CA LYS A 119 -9.21 8.17 27.62
C LYS A 119 -10.34 8.96 28.28
N MET A 120 -11.29 8.31 28.96
CA MET A 120 -12.33 8.99 29.75
C MET A 120 -11.76 9.71 30.97
N GLU A 121 -10.77 9.12 31.65
CA GLU A 121 -10.09 9.70 32.80
C GLU A 121 -9.24 10.90 32.36
N ARG A 122 -8.48 10.79 31.25
CA ARG A 122 -7.83 11.95 30.61
C ARG A 122 -8.81 13.01 30.15
N ILE A 123 -9.96 12.65 29.58
CA ILE A 123 -10.98 13.63 29.19
C ILE A 123 -11.55 14.31 30.44
N SER A 124 -11.72 13.60 31.55
CA SER A 124 -12.16 14.18 32.82
C SER A 124 -11.12 15.09 33.47
N GLU A 125 -9.83 14.73 33.39
CA GLU A 125 -8.70 15.54 33.85
C GLU A 125 -8.50 16.78 32.96
N ILE A 126 -8.62 16.62 31.63
CA ILE A 126 -8.61 17.73 30.67
C ILE A 126 -9.81 18.64 30.94
N ASN A 127 -11.02 18.11 31.13
CA ASN A 127 -12.19 18.93 31.46
C ASN A 127 -12.05 19.62 32.83
N GLN A 128 -11.40 19.00 33.81
CA GLN A 128 -11.09 19.64 35.10
C GLN A 128 -9.95 20.66 35.01
N GLN A 129 -8.96 20.49 34.12
CA GLN A 129 -7.89 21.46 33.86
C GLN A 129 -8.35 22.62 32.98
N VAL A 130 -9.23 22.38 32.00
CA VAL A 130 -9.93 23.40 31.21
C VAL A 130 -10.82 24.24 32.14
N ASN A 131 -11.63 23.61 32.99
CA ASN A 131 -12.49 24.34 33.94
C ASN A 131 -11.74 25.06 35.06
N LYS A 132 -10.50 24.67 35.41
CA LYS A 132 -9.69 25.39 36.42
C LYS A 132 -8.86 26.54 35.86
N ASN A 133 -8.62 26.59 34.54
CA ASN A 133 -7.80 27.62 33.90
C ASN A 133 -8.60 28.69 33.13
N ASP A 134 -9.92 28.51 32.97
CA ASP A 134 -10.78 29.39 32.14
C ASP A 134 -11.44 30.57 32.86
N VAL A 135 -11.02 30.92 34.08
CA VAL A 135 -11.69 31.98 34.84
C VAL A 135 -11.34 33.41 34.36
N ASN A 136 -10.49 33.61 33.34
CA ASN A 136 -10.16 34.99 32.90
C ASN A 136 -9.64 35.19 31.46
N LYS A 137 -9.87 34.27 30.52
CA LYS A 137 -9.56 34.53 29.11
C LYS A 137 -10.77 35.13 28.41
N LYS A 138 -10.64 36.36 27.92
CA LYS A 138 -11.61 36.93 26.99
C LYS A 138 -11.44 36.20 25.65
N ASP A 139 -12.50 35.59 25.13
CA ASP A 139 -12.54 34.94 23.81
C ASP A 139 -12.61 35.96 22.66
N THR A 140 -12.00 37.13 22.85
CA THR A 140 -12.04 38.25 21.90
C THR A 140 -10.66 38.83 21.66
N LEU A 141 -10.42 39.22 20.41
CA LEU A 141 -9.26 39.96 19.96
C LEU A 141 -9.66 41.43 19.78
N THR A 142 -9.03 42.33 20.54
CA THR A 142 -9.26 43.77 20.38
C THR A 142 -8.31 44.35 19.33
N ILE A 143 -8.86 45.06 18.34
CA ILE A 143 -8.12 45.78 17.31
C ILE A 143 -8.41 47.27 17.44
N THR A 144 -7.35 48.09 17.51
CA THR A 144 -7.46 49.55 17.49
C THR A 144 -7.10 50.07 16.10
N ASP A 145 -7.97 50.85 15.49
CA ASP A 145 -7.72 51.47 14.17
C ASP A 145 -6.79 52.70 14.26
N ARG A 146 -6.46 53.28 13.11
CA ARG A 146 -5.59 54.47 13.01
C ARG A 146 -6.22 55.75 13.60
N LYS A 147 -7.53 55.76 13.83
CA LYS A 147 -8.29 56.88 14.43
C LYS A 147 -8.52 56.67 15.93
N GLY A 148 -8.04 55.55 16.50
CA GLY A 148 -8.18 55.21 17.91
C GLY A 148 -9.47 54.46 18.26
N ASN A 149 -10.29 54.08 17.28
CA ASN A 149 -11.49 53.28 17.53
C ASN A 149 -11.12 51.84 17.83
N THR A 150 -11.73 51.26 18.86
CA THR A 150 -11.50 49.87 19.27
C THR A 150 -12.63 48.97 18.78
N PHE A 151 -12.25 47.83 18.20
CA PHE A 151 -13.16 46.79 17.72
C PHE A 151 -12.83 45.47 18.43
N GLU A 152 -13.85 44.75 18.88
CA GLU A 152 -13.68 43.40 19.42
C GLU A 152 -14.10 42.36 18.38
N LEU A 153 -13.17 41.48 18.03
CA LEU A 153 -13.41 40.34 17.14
C LEU A 153 -13.49 39.07 17.97
N LYS A 154 -14.41 38.17 17.62
CA LYS A 154 -14.56 36.90 18.35
C LYS A 154 -13.49 35.90 17.89
N ILE A 155 -12.86 35.24 18.86
CA ILE A 155 -11.98 34.09 18.61
C ILE A 155 -12.87 32.84 18.61
N HIS A 156 -12.82 32.06 17.55
CA HIS A 156 -13.53 30.80 17.41
C HIS A 156 -12.60 29.64 17.81
N ASN A 157 -13.09 28.80 18.72
CA ASN A 157 -12.42 27.58 19.20
C ASN A 157 -10.98 27.79 19.70
N ASN A 158 -10.62 29.00 20.15
CA ASN A 158 -9.25 29.38 20.48
C ASN A 158 -8.23 29.21 19.33
N GLU A 159 -8.70 29.14 18.08
CA GLU A 159 -7.88 28.83 16.91
C GLU A 159 -7.83 29.98 15.90
N PHE A 160 -8.96 30.64 15.62
CA PHE A 160 -9.01 31.63 14.53
C PHE A 160 -10.05 32.73 14.73
N ILE A 161 -9.85 33.85 14.02
CA ILE A 161 -10.86 34.88 13.78
C ILE A 161 -11.44 34.72 12.38
N GLN A 162 -12.68 35.14 12.12
CA GLN A 162 -13.19 35.15 10.76
C GLN A 162 -12.57 36.30 9.97
N ALA A 163 -12.00 36.04 8.80
CA ALA A 163 -11.43 37.10 7.96
C ALA A 163 -12.47 38.17 7.58
N ASN A 164 -13.74 37.80 7.42
CA ASN A 164 -14.84 38.73 7.16
C ASN A 164 -15.12 39.68 8.32
N ASP A 165 -14.72 39.34 9.55
CA ASP A 165 -14.87 40.25 10.69
C ASP A 165 -13.93 41.46 10.58
N LEU A 166 -12.84 41.36 9.81
CA LEU A 166 -11.97 42.50 9.51
C LEU A 166 -12.69 43.57 8.66
N LEU A 167 -13.78 43.23 7.97
CA LEU A 167 -14.61 44.22 7.25
C LEU A 167 -15.28 45.23 8.19
N LYS A 168 -15.44 44.87 9.47
CA LYS A 168 -15.94 45.77 10.51
C LYS A 168 -14.89 46.82 10.92
N VAL A 169 -13.62 46.54 10.63
CA VAL A 169 -12.47 47.36 11.01
C VAL A 169 -12.04 48.17 9.79
N GLY A 170 -12.20 49.48 9.85
CA GLY A 170 -11.92 50.40 8.75
C GLY A 170 -13.12 51.29 8.44
N LEU A 171 -12.88 52.36 7.69
CA LEU A 171 -13.90 53.35 7.38
C LEU A 171 -14.57 52.95 6.07
N LYS A 172 -15.90 53.08 6.01
CA LYS A 172 -16.69 52.80 4.81
C LYS A 172 -16.15 53.52 3.56
N ASP A 173 -15.46 54.66 3.75
CA ASP A 173 -15.01 55.54 2.68
C ASP A 173 -13.48 55.58 2.47
N GLU A 174 -12.65 55.04 3.38
CA GLU A 174 -11.17 55.05 3.28
C GLU A 174 -10.55 53.65 3.08
N GLY A 175 -11.39 52.61 3.07
CA GLY A 175 -10.99 51.22 2.82
C GLY A 175 -11.14 50.31 4.05
N VAL A 176 -11.59 49.08 3.79
CA VAL A 176 -11.72 48.01 4.80
C VAL A 176 -10.37 47.36 5.09
N LEU A 177 -10.13 46.98 6.35
CA LEU A 177 -8.96 46.19 6.73
C LEU A 177 -9.04 44.80 6.08
N ARG A 178 -7.90 44.32 5.56
CA ARG A 178 -7.78 43.01 4.92
C ARG A 178 -6.58 42.27 5.49
N SER A 179 -6.68 40.96 5.61
CA SER A 179 -5.54 40.10 5.91
C SER A 179 -4.63 40.00 4.67
N TYR A 180 -3.33 40.21 4.85
CA TYR A 180 -2.32 40.00 3.82
C TYR A 180 -1.47 38.79 4.20
N ASP A 181 -1.75 37.64 3.58
CA ASP A 181 -1.08 36.36 3.84
C ASP A 181 -0.73 35.65 2.52
N PRO A 182 0.33 36.09 1.81
CA PRO A 182 0.74 35.48 0.56
C PRO A 182 1.18 34.02 0.78
N GLY A 183 0.41 33.08 0.22
CA GLY A 183 0.67 31.64 0.33
C GLY A 183 -0.18 30.92 1.38
N TYR A 184 -1.10 31.60 2.05
CA TYR A 184 -2.03 31.02 3.03
C TYR A 184 -1.32 30.35 4.23
N MET A 185 -0.17 30.87 4.64
CA MET A 185 0.65 30.24 5.68
C MET A 185 0.00 30.33 7.07
N ASN A 186 -0.87 31.33 7.27
CA ASN A 186 -1.61 31.55 8.51
C ASN A 186 -3.10 31.79 8.23
N THR A 187 -3.62 31.16 7.17
CA THR A 187 -5.02 31.29 6.74
C THR A 187 -5.67 29.92 6.70
N ILE A 188 -6.66 29.69 7.56
CA ILE A 188 -7.51 28.50 7.49
C ILE A 188 -8.52 28.70 6.35
N CYS A 189 -8.37 27.97 5.24
CA CYS A 189 -9.24 28.14 4.07
C CYS A 189 -10.40 27.13 3.99
N CYS A 190 -10.35 26.04 4.77
CA CYS A 190 -11.44 25.08 4.84
C CYS A 190 -11.42 24.26 6.13
N THR A 191 -12.57 23.69 6.47
CA THR A 191 -12.70 22.64 7.47
C THR A 191 -12.64 21.27 6.77
N SER A 192 -11.97 20.30 7.39
CA SER A 192 -11.80 18.95 6.85
C SER A 192 -12.01 17.89 7.92
N LYS A 193 -12.46 16.72 7.49
CA LYS A 193 -12.54 15.48 8.30
C LYS A 193 -11.79 14.32 7.63
N ILE A 194 -10.94 14.62 6.64
CA ILE A 194 -10.34 13.61 5.75
C ILE A 194 -9.01 13.12 6.31
N SER A 195 -8.07 14.03 6.55
CA SER A 195 -6.74 13.72 7.05
C SER A 195 -6.35 14.70 8.16
N TYR A 196 -5.42 14.28 9.00
CA TYR A 196 -4.84 15.08 10.06
C TYR A 196 -3.32 14.89 10.06
N ILE A 197 -2.59 16.00 10.25
CA ILE A 197 -1.13 16.02 10.32
C ILE A 197 -0.73 16.75 11.59
N ASP A 198 0.10 16.11 12.41
CA ASP A 198 0.89 16.77 13.44
C ASP A 198 2.36 16.60 13.06
N GLY A 199 2.89 17.65 12.46
CA GLY A 199 4.24 17.67 11.91
C GLY A 199 5.34 17.52 12.97
N ASP A 200 5.14 18.14 14.14
CA ASP A 200 6.06 18.09 15.27
C ASP A 200 6.16 16.70 15.87
N LYS A 201 5.05 15.95 15.86
CA LYS A 201 5.00 14.56 16.36
C LYS A 201 5.17 13.52 15.26
N GLY A 202 5.22 13.93 13.99
CA GLY A 202 5.29 13.03 12.84
C GLY A 202 4.05 12.15 12.66
N ILE A 203 2.87 12.65 13.04
CA ILE A 203 1.60 11.92 12.93
C ILE A 203 0.95 12.26 11.59
N LEU A 204 0.56 11.24 10.84
CA LEU A 204 -0.31 11.34 9.67
C LEU A 204 -1.45 10.34 9.81
N GLU A 205 -2.68 10.84 9.81
CA GLU A 205 -3.88 10.03 9.95
C GLU A 205 -4.84 10.25 8.78
N TYR A 206 -5.44 9.16 8.30
CA TYR A 206 -6.58 9.20 7.37
C TYR A 206 -7.83 8.77 8.12
N ARG A 207 -8.83 9.65 8.22
CA ARG A 207 -10.08 9.41 8.97
C ARG A 207 -9.84 8.89 10.40
N GLY A 208 -8.77 9.36 11.06
CA GLY A 208 -8.36 8.94 12.40
C GLY A 208 -7.59 7.62 12.48
N TYR A 209 -7.27 6.98 11.35
CA TYR A 209 -6.40 5.81 11.30
C TYR A 209 -4.96 6.23 11.02
N PRO A 210 -3.98 5.83 11.85
CA PRO A 210 -2.56 6.09 11.58
C PRO A 210 -2.11 5.45 10.27
N ILE A 211 -1.30 6.18 9.49
CA ILE A 211 -0.88 5.77 8.15
C ILE A 211 -0.14 4.43 8.14
N GLU A 212 0.63 4.11 9.19
CA GLU A 212 1.39 2.87 9.30
C GLU A 212 0.46 1.66 9.37
N GLN A 213 -0.68 1.80 10.05
CA GLN A 213 -1.68 0.72 10.15
C GLN A 213 -2.32 0.46 8.79
N LEU A 214 -2.63 1.52 8.04
CA LEU A 214 -3.21 1.41 6.70
C LEU A 214 -2.20 0.79 5.73
N ALA A 215 -0.95 1.23 5.75
CA ALA A 215 0.11 0.68 4.89
C ALA A 215 0.38 -0.81 5.16
N GLU A 216 0.35 -1.24 6.42
CA GLU A 216 0.61 -2.64 6.78
C GLU A 216 -0.58 -3.56 6.50
N LYS A 217 -1.80 -3.11 6.84
CA LYS A 217 -2.98 -4.00 6.95
C LYS A 217 -4.03 -3.81 5.86
N SER A 218 -3.96 -2.72 5.09
CA SER A 218 -4.92 -2.40 4.05
C SER A 218 -4.29 -2.47 2.65
N ASN A 219 -5.07 -2.08 1.64
CA ASN A 219 -4.65 -1.90 0.26
C ASN A 219 -5.14 -0.54 -0.26
N PHE A 220 -4.59 -0.07 -1.37
CA PHE A 220 -4.91 1.25 -1.90
C PHE A 220 -6.41 1.46 -2.15
N LEU A 221 -7.13 0.46 -2.68
CA LEU A 221 -8.55 0.62 -2.99
C LEU A 221 -9.43 0.73 -1.75
N GLU A 222 -9.09 0.04 -0.66
CA GLU A 222 -9.75 0.20 0.64
C GLU A 222 -9.50 1.59 1.22
N VAL A 223 -8.26 2.08 1.15
CA VAL A 223 -7.90 3.43 1.61
C VAL A 223 -8.59 4.51 0.77
N ALA A 224 -8.67 4.33 -0.55
CA ALA A 224 -9.42 5.24 -1.43
C ALA A 224 -10.92 5.29 -1.04
N PHE A 225 -11.52 4.14 -0.74
CA PHE A 225 -12.90 4.07 -0.24
C PHE A 225 -13.05 4.82 1.10
N LEU A 226 -12.14 4.60 2.05
CA LEU A 226 -12.10 5.29 3.35
C LEU A 226 -12.01 6.82 3.19
N LEU A 227 -11.14 7.30 2.31
CA LEU A 227 -10.95 8.73 2.08
C LEU A 227 -12.21 9.37 1.48
N ILE A 228 -12.87 8.69 0.53
CA ILE A 228 -14.05 9.21 -0.18
C ILE A 228 -15.31 9.14 0.70
N TYR A 229 -15.57 8.01 1.35
CA TYR A 229 -16.84 7.75 2.04
C TYR A 229 -16.77 7.92 3.56
N GLY A 230 -15.57 8.02 4.13
CA GLY A 230 -15.37 8.29 5.56
C GLY A 230 -15.19 7.07 6.46
N GLU A 231 -15.57 5.89 5.98
CA GLU A 231 -15.47 4.63 6.73
C GLU A 231 -14.83 3.53 5.88
N LEU A 232 -14.23 2.52 6.53
CA LEU A 232 -13.68 1.35 5.84
C LEU A 232 -14.83 0.50 5.25
N PRO A 233 -14.66 -0.05 4.03
CA PRO A 233 -15.72 -0.83 3.40
C PRO A 233 -15.90 -2.19 4.09
N THR A 234 -17.15 -2.64 4.18
CA THR A 234 -17.44 -4.06 4.43
C THR A 234 -16.96 -4.94 3.27
N PRO A 235 -16.75 -6.26 3.47
CA PRO A 235 -16.29 -7.14 2.39
C PRO A 235 -17.17 -7.10 1.13
N SER A 236 -18.49 -6.99 1.28
CA SER A 236 -19.42 -6.89 0.14
C SER A 236 -19.30 -5.54 -0.58
N GLN A 237 -19.24 -4.44 0.16
CA GLN A 237 -19.01 -3.10 -0.40
C GLN A 237 -17.68 -3.02 -1.14
N PHE A 238 -16.62 -3.61 -0.59
CA PHE A 238 -15.30 -3.63 -1.20
C PHE A 238 -15.31 -4.37 -2.55
N GLN A 239 -15.98 -5.53 -2.65
CA GLN A 239 -16.08 -6.25 -3.92
C GLN A 239 -16.85 -5.44 -4.97
N ILE A 240 -17.94 -4.78 -4.59
CA ILE A 240 -18.70 -3.91 -5.50
C ILE A 240 -17.84 -2.73 -5.97
N TRP A 241 -17.17 -2.06 -5.04
CA TRP A 241 -16.25 -0.95 -5.29
C TRP A 241 -15.14 -1.33 -6.27
N LYS A 242 -14.43 -2.42 -5.97
CA LYS A 242 -13.36 -2.95 -6.82
C LYS A 242 -13.87 -3.27 -8.22
N ASN A 243 -14.99 -3.98 -8.33
CA ASN A 243 -15.58 -4.32 -9.63
C ASN A 243 -15.97 -3.07 -10.43
N LYS A 244 -16.60 -2.08 -9.79
CA LYS A 244 -17.00 -0.81 -10.45
C LYS A 244 -15.80 -0.03 -10.97
N ILE A 245 -14.68 -0.02 -10.24
CA ILE A 245 -13.44 0.60 -10.71
C ILE A 245 -12.84 -0.19 -11.88
N GLN A 246 -12.75 -1.52 -11.74
CA GLN A 246 -12.18 -2.39 -12.77
C GLN A 246 -12.97 -2.35 -14.09
N THR A 247 -14.28 -2.13 -14.05
CA THR A 247 -15.08 -1.95 -15.28
C THR A 247 -14.76 -0.66 -16.04
N HIS A 248 -14.16 0.33 -15.37
CA HIS A 248 -13.82 1.63 -15.94
C HIS A 248 -12.31 1.82 -16.12
N THR A 249 -11.55 0.76 -16.37
CA THR A 249 -10.10 0.87 -16.64
C THR A 249 -9.79 1.19 -18.10
N PHE A 250 -10.73 0.94 -19.01
CA PHE A 250 -10.52 1.19 -20.44
C PHE A 250 -10.75 2.66 -20.78
N VAL A 251 -9.74 3.27 -21.40
CA VAL A 251 -9.85 4.61 -22.00
C VAL A 251 -10.46 4.52 -23.39
N HIS A 252 -11.18 5.58 -23.80
CA HIS A 252 -11.74 5.70 -25.14
C HIS A 252 -10.63 5.63 -26.21
N GLN A 253 -10.90 5.04 -27.38
CA GLN A 253 -9.87 4.90 -28.42
C GLN A 253 -9.39 6.24 -28.96
N ASP A 254 -10.26 7.25 -29.02
CA ASP A 254 -9.89 8.59 -29.45
C ASP A 254 -8.90 9.25 -28.47
N ILE A 255 -9.07 9.06 -27.16
CA ILE A 255 -8.08 9.48 -26.15
C ILE A 255 -6.77 8.75 -26.42
N ASN A 256 -6.84 7.44 -26.63
CA ASN A 256 -5.67 6.61 -26.90
C ASN A 256 -4.91 7.03 -28.17
N GLN A 257 -5.64 7.52 -29.19
CA GLN A 257 -5.09 8.06 -30.42
C GLN A 257 -4.49 9.45 -30.22
N MET A 258 -5.18 10.33 -29.50
CA MET A 258 -4.68 11.66 -29.12
C MET A 258 -3.37 11.56 -28.34
N MET A 259 -3.25 10.59 -27.42
CA MET A 259 -2.01 10.38 -26.66
C MET A 259 -0.80 10.06 -27.56
N LYS A 260 -1.00 9.41 -28.71
CA LYS A 260 0.09 9.12 -29.66
C LYS A 260 0.59 10.37 -30.38
N SER A 261 -0.19 11.46 -30.38
CA SER A 261 0.17 12.71 -31.02
C SER A 261 1.12 13.57 -30.19
N PHE A 262 1.35 13.22 -28.91
CA PHE A 262 2.41 13.88 -28.15
C PHE A 262 3.77 13.61 -28.79
N ARG A 263 4.70 14.56 -28.64
CA ARG A 263 6.11 14.33 -29.02
C ARG A 263 6.66 13.10 -28.28
N TYR A 264 7.56 12.37 -28.92
CA TYR A 264 8.16 11.15 -28.35
C TYR A 264 8.91 11.41 -27.03
N ASP A 265 9.45 12.61 -26.84
CA ASP A 265 10.20 13.04 -25.65
C ASP A 265 9.38 13.87 -24.65
N ALA A 266 8.06 13.95 -24.85
CA ALA A 266 7.18 14.70 -23.97
C ALA A 266 7.25 14.18 -22.53
N HIS A 267 7.28 15.10 -21.56
CA HIS A 267 7.32 14.75 -20.15
C HIS A 267 6.01 14.05 -19.73
N PRO A 268 6.04 12.90 -19.02
CA PRO A 268 4.84 12.14 -18.69
C PRO A 268 3.77 12.93 -17.95
N MET A 269 4.17 13.83 -17.05
CA MET A 269 3.22 14.71 -16.35
C MET A 269 2.52 15.70 -17.29
N GLY A 270 3.21 16.25 -18.30
CA GLY A 270 2.57 17.14 -19.27
C GLY A 270 1.52 16.40 -20.08
N MET A 271 1.84 15.18 -20.52
CA MET A 271 0.88 14.31 -21.22
C MET A 271 -0.29 13.90 -20.32
N LEU A 272 -0.04 13.58 -19.05
CA LEU A 272 -1.06 13.20 -18.07
C LEU A 272 -2.06 14.35 -17.86
N VAL A 273 -1.57 15.57 -17.59
CA VAL A 273 -2.40 16.78 -17.42
C VAL A 273 -3.27 17.04 -18.64
N SER A 274 -2.68 17.04 -19.84
CA SER A 274 -3.40 17.25 -21.09
C SER A 274 -4.44 16.15 -21.36
N THR A 275 -4.12 14.90 -21.06
CA THR A 275 -5.02 13.77 -21.30
C THR A 275 -6.19 13.74 -20.32
N ILE A 276 -5.96 14.06 -19.05
CA ILE A 276 -7.04 14.18 -18.05
C ILE A 276 -7.98 15.33 -18.46
N ALA A 277 -7.44 16.48 -18.86
CA ALA A 277 -8.27 17.60 -19.34
C ALA A 277 -9.12 17.18 -20.54
N ALA A 278 -8.53 16.51 -21.53
CA ALA A 278 -9.26 16.03 -22.70
C ALA A 278 -10.36 15.01 -22.35
N THR A 279 -10.23 14.27 -21.24
CA THR A 279 -11.24 13.30 -20.80
C THR A 279 -12.56 13.98 -20.43
N SER A 280 -12.56 15.28 -20.09
CA SER A 280 -13.79 16.05 -19.83
C SER A 280 -14.74 16.06 -21.03
N THR A 281 -14.21 16.06 -22.26
CA THR A 281 -15.02 16.14 -23.50
C THR A 281 -15.76 14.85 -23.81
N PHE A 282 -15.35 13.73 -23.20
CA PHE A 282 -16.00 12.42 -23.34
C PHE A 282 -17.12 12.21 -22.33
N HIS A 283 -17.31 13.15 -21.41
CA HIS A 283 -18.28 13.04 -20.32
C HIS A 283 -19.13 14.33 -20.19
N PRO A 284 -19.87 14.73 -21.25
CA PRO A 284 -20.70 15.93 -21.21
C PRO A 284 -21.78 15.88 -20.12
N GLU A 285 -22.21 14.69 -19.72
CA GLU A 285 -23.16 14.49 -18.62
C GLU A 285 -22.59 14.87 -17.24
N ALA A 286 -21.27 15.00 -17.15
CA ALA A 286 -20.55 15.38 -15.93
C ALA A 286 -20.10 16.84 -15.95
N ASN A 287 -20.44 17.60 -16.99
CA ASN A 287 -20.03 18.99 -17.10
C ASN A 287 -21.17 19.92 -16.60
N PRO A 288 -20.98 20.65 -15.47
CA PRO A 288 -22.02 21.53 -14.94
C PRO A 288 -22.43 22.66 -15.89
N ALA A 289 -21.53 23.09 -16.79
CA ALA A 289 -21.84 24.10 -17.80
C ALA A 289 -22.78 23.58 -18.90
N LEU A 290 -22.85 22.25 -19.11
CA LEU A 290 -23.69 21.62 -20.13
C LEU A 290 -24.94 20.96 -19.54
N SER A 291 -24.81 20.35 -18.36
CA SER A 291 -25.85 19.52 -17.74
C SER A 291 -26.54 20.18 -16.54
N GLY A 292 -26.10 21.39 -16.14
CA GLY A 292 -26.66 22.16 -15.03
C GLY A 292 -25.72 22.22 -13.81
N GLN A 293 -25.78 23.32 -13.05
CA GLN A 293 -24.86 23.58 -11.94
C GLN A 293 -24.98 22.58 -10.79
N ASN A 294 -26.16 21.99 -10.59
CA ASN A 294 -26.48 21.14 -9.45
C ASN A 294 -26.31 19.63 -9.72
N ILE A 295 -25.72 19.22 -10.85
CA ILE A 295 -25.58 17.79 -11.21
C ILE A 295 -24.83 16.97 -10.16
N TYR A 296 -23.92 17.61 -9.43
CA TYR A 296 -23.12 16.96 -8.40
C TYR A 296 -23.83 16.89 -7.04
N GLU A 297 -25.06 17.38 -6.89
CA GLU A 297 -25.91 17.08 -5.72
C GLU A 297 -26.33 15.60 -5.73
N ASP A 298 -26.49 15.00 -6.91
CA ASP A 298 -26.77 13.58 -7.06
C ASP A 298 -25.53 12.72 -6.78
N SER A 299 -25.64 11.86 -5.77
CA SER A 299 -24.60 10.89 -5.41
C SER A 299 -24.28 9.89 -6.52
N THR A 300 -25.25 9.56 -7.38
CA THR A 300 -25.04 8.60 -8.46
C THR A 300 -24.09 9.16 -9.52
N VAL A 301 -24.27 10.44 -9.88
CA VAL A 301 -23.40 11.18 -10.80
C VAL A 301 -22.00 11.30 -10.22
N ARG A 302 -21.87 11.71 -8.94
CA ARG A 302 -20.56 11.80 -8.25
C ARG A 302 -19.84 10.44 -8.26
N ASN A 303 -20.51 9.39 -7.82
CA ASN A 303 -19.95 8.04 -7.75
C ASN A 303 -19.52 7.52 -9.13
N LYS A 304 -20.31 7.78 -10.18
CA LYS A 304 -19.96 7.40 -11.55
C LYS A 304 -18.63 8.04 -11.99
N GLN A 305 -18.42 9.33 -11.71
CA GLN A 305 -17.16 9.98 -12.08
C GLN A 305 -15.99 9.50 -11.23
N ILE A 306 -16.19 9.28 -9.93
CA ILE A 306 -15.17 8.70 -9.04
C ILE A 306 -14.67 7.36 -9.58
N HIS A 307 -15.57 6.44 -9.95
CA HIS A 307 -15.17 5.14 -10.51
C HIS A 307 -14.39 5.29 -11.81
N ARG A 308 -14.82 6.19 -12.71
CA ARG A 308 -14.15 6.46 -13.99
C ARG A 308 -12.75 7.01 -13.81
N ILE A 309 -12.60 8.00 -12.96
CA ILE A 309 -11.31 8.64 -12.68
C ILE A 309 -10.34 7.63 -12.06
N LEU A 310 -10.75 6.93 -10.99
CA LEU A 310 -9.89 5.93 -10.35
C LEU A 310 -9.55 4.77 -11.29
N GLY A 311 -10.49 4.34 -12.13
CA GLY A 311 -10.26 3.27 -13.11
C GLY A 311 -9.28 3.69 -14.21
N ASN A 312 -9.51 4.84 -14.84
CA ASN A 312 -8.77 5.27 -16.03
C ASN A 312 -7.40 5.88 -15.73
N ILE A 313 -7.19 6.47 -14.55
CA ILE A 313 -5.95 7.21 -14.26
C ILE A 313 -4.69 6.34 -14.37
N THR A 314 -4.77 5.06 -13.96
CA THR A 314 -3.65 4.12 -14.07
C THR A 314 -3.35 3.76 -15.52
N THR A 315 -4.38 3.61 -16.35
CA THR A 315 -4.23 3.36 -17.79
C THR A 315 -3.61 4.56 -18.49
N ILE A 316 -4.07 5.77 -18.20
CA ILE A 316 -3.49 7.01 -18.75
C ILE A 316 -2.02 7.12 -18.32
N ALA A 317 -1.71 6.95 -17.04
CA ALA A 317 -0.34 7.03 -16.53
C ALA A 317 0.59 5.99 -17.17
N ALA A 318 0.11 4.74 -17.35
CA ALA A 318 0.89 3.70 -18.01
C ALA A 318 1.14 4.00 -19.50
N ASN A 319 0.12 4.52 -20.20
CA ASN A 319 0.27 4.98 -21.58
C ASN A 319 1.27 6.13 -21.69
N CYS A 320 1.25 7.09 -20.75
CA CYS A 320 2.22 8.17 -20.72
C CYS A 320 3.67 7.65 -20.59
N TYR A 321 3.90 6.67 -19.72
CA TYR A 321 5.22 6.04 -19.62
C TYR A 321 5.62 5.33 -20.92
N ARG A 322 4.71 4.55 -21.50
CA ARG A 322 5.00 3.73 -22.70
C ARG A 322 5.24 4.57 -23.93
N HIS A 323 4.49 5.65 -24.11
CA HIS A 323 4.72 6.63 -25.17
C HIS A 323 6.15 7.18 -25.10
N ARG A 324 6.60 7.61 -23.91
CA ARG A 324 7.95 8.15 -23.69
C ARG A 324 9.07 7.15 -24.02
N ILE A 325 8.86 5.86 -23.80
CA ILE A 325 9.85 4.82 -24.10
C ILE A 325 9.63 4.15 -25.48
N GLY A 326 8.74 4.71 -26.32
CA GLY A 326 8.48 4.22 -27.68
C GLY A 326 7.79 2.86 -27.75
N ARG A 327 7.04 2.45 -26.72
CA ARG A 327 6.31 1.18 -26.69
C ARG A 327 4.82 1.37 -26.95
N SER A 328 4.21 0.40 -27.63
CA SER A 328 2.75 0.37 -27.87
C SER A 328 1.97 0.29 -26.57
N HIS A 329 0.83 0.97 -26.45
CA HIS A 329 0.00 0.92 -25.24
C HIS A 329 -0.53 -0.50 -24.95
N ASN A 330 -0.46 -0.90 -23.68
CA ASN A 330 -1.05 -2.16 -23.22
C ASN A 330 -2.50 -1.92 -22.79
N LYS A 331 -3.36 -2.91 -23.05
CA LYS A 331 -4.74 -2.89 -22.54
C LYS A 331 -4.76 -3.40 -21.09
N PRO A 332 -5.66 -2.88 -20.24
CA PRO A 332 -5.92 -3.43 -18.91
C PRO A 332 -6.27 -4.93 -18.98
N HIS A 333 -5.83 -5.70 -17.99
CA HIS A 333 -6.13 -7.11 -17.84
C HIS A 333 -7.19 -7.33 -16.75
N PRO A 334 -8.38 -7.88 -17.06
CA PRO A 334 -9.53 -7.90 -16.15
C PRO A 334 -9.35 -8.83 -14.93
N LYS A 335 -8.40 -9.78 -15.00
CA LYS A 335 -8.14 -10.72 -13.88
C LYS A 335 -7.09 -10.23 -12.89
N LEU A 336 -6.41 -9.11 -13.15
CA LEU A 336 -5.38 -8.57 -12.27
C LEU A 336 -5.98 -7.57 -11.29
N ASP A 337 -5.40 -7.48 -10.09
CA ASP A 337 -5.80 -6.44 -9.14
C ASP A 337 -5.34 -5.05 -9.59
N TYR A 338 -5.82 -3.99 -8.93
CA TYR A 338 -5.60 -2.60 -9.34
C TYR A 338 -4.13 -2.25 -9.60
N VAL A 339 -3.25 -2.51 -8.63
CA VAL A 339 -1.81 -2.20 -8.70
C VAL A 339 -1.08 -3.18 -9.63
N GLU A 340 -1.48 -4.45 -9.62
CA GLU A 340 -0.94 -5.47 -10.53
C GLU A 340 -1.23 -5.10 -11.99
N ASN A 341 -2.45 -4.65 -12.27
CA ASN A 341 -2.87 -4.23 -13.60
C ASN A 341 -2.06 -3.01 -14.06
N PHE A 342 -1.77 -2.05 -13.18
CA PHE A 342 -0.91 -0.92 -13.52
C PHE A 342 0.52 -1.36 -13.89
N LEU A 343 1.16 -2.21 -13.08
CA LEU A 343 2.49 -2.76 -13.39
C LEU A 343 2.50 -3.61 -14.66
N TYR A 344 1.43 -4.39 -14.87
CA TYR A 344 1.21 -5.12 -16.12
C TYR A 344 1.19 -4.19 -17.32
N MET A 345 0.42 -3.10 -17.24
CA MET A 345 0.32 -2.14 -18.33
C MET A 345 1.66 -1.47 -18.62
N LEU A 346 2.51 -1.19 -17.61
CA LEU A 346 3.83 -0.60 -17.82
C LEU A 346 4.78 -1.53 -18.60
N ASP A 347 4.93 -2.77 -18.15
CA ASP A 347 6.08 -3.60 -18.54
C ASP A 347 5.78 -4.73 -19.51
N ARG A 348 4.53 -5.22 -19.58
CA ARG A 348 4.20 -6.36 -20.45
C ARG A 348 4.60 -6.08 -21.90
N LEU A 349 5.29 -7.03 -22.53
CA LEU A 349 5.67 -6.99 -23.92
C LEU A 349 4.76 -7.95 -24.69
N ASN A 350 5.30 -9.08 -25.13
CA ASN A 350 4.60 -10.09 -25.92
C ASN A 350 4.44 -11.42 -25.17
N GLU A 351 4.73 -11.45 -23.87
CA GLU A 351 4.61 -12.67 -23.09
C GLU A 351 3.13 -13.06 -22.94
N ASN A 352 2.85 -14.34 -23.13
CA ASN A 352 1.49 -14.90 -23.00
C ASN A 352 0.98 -14.90 -21.55
N LYS A 353 1.89 -14.93 -20.56
CA LYS A 353 1.57 -15.01 -19.13
C LYS A 353 2.47 -14.07 -18.30
N TYR A 354 2.51 -12.79 -18.66
CA TYR A 354 3.21 -11.80 -17.84
C TYR A 354 2.44 -11.57 -16.53
N LEU A 355 3.13 -11.74 -15.40
CA LEU A 355 2.63 -11.39 -14.08
C LEU A 355 3.69 -10.52 -13.37
N PRO A 356 3.33 -9.34 -12.85
CA PRO A 356 4.24 -8.53 -12.07
C PRO A 356 4.74 -9.27 -10.82
N HIS A 357 5.97 -8.99 -10.42
CA HIS A 357 6.55 -9.63 -9.23
C HIS A 357 5.78 -9.22 -7.96
N PRO A 358 5.30 -10.15 -7.11
CA PRO A 358 4.44 -9.83 -5.95
C PRO A 358 5.02 -8.80 -4.98
N LYS A 359 6.35 -8.80 -4.77
CA LYS A 359 7.02 -7.78 -3.95
C LYS A 359 6.92 -6.37 -4.54
N LEU A 360 6.99 -6.21 -5.85
CA LEU A 360 6.85 -4.90 -6.50
C LEU A 360 5.42 -4.40 -6.42
N VAL A 361 4.46 -5.32 -6.59
CA VAL A 361 3.03 -5.04 -6.39
C VAL A 361 2.78 -4.52 -4.98
N LYS A 362 3.25 -5.23 -3.93
CA LYS A 362 3.03 -4.79 -2.55
C LYS A 362 3.76 -3.48 -2.23
N ALA A 363 4.97 -3.28 -2.74
CA ALA A 363 5.69 -2.02 -2.55
C ALA A 363 4.96 -0.84 -3.20
N LEU A 364 4.43 -1.02 -4.41
CA LEU A 364 3.70 0.02 -5.11
C LEU A 364 2.32 0.30 -4.48
N ASP A 365 1.64 -0.72 -3.98
CA ASP A 365 0.40 -0.58 -3.22
C ASP A 365 0.60 0.27 -1.96
N ILE A 366 1.68 0.01 -1.21
CA ILE A 366 2.08 0.85 -0.06
C ILE A 366 2.40 2.28 -0.52
N LEU A 367 3.14 2.45 -1.62
CA LEU A 367 3.44 3.78 -2.15
C LEU A 367 2.16 4.54 -2.51
N PHE A 368 1.17 3.89 -3.12
CA PHE A 368 -0.11 4.52 -3.41
C PHE A 368 -0.86 4.92 -2.15
N ILE A 369 -0.86 4.09 -1.10
CA ILE A 369 -1.44 4.45 0.21
C ILE A 369 -0.74 5.68 0.79
N LEU A 370 0.59 5.70 0.82
CA LEU A 370 1.39 6.80 1.39
C LEU A 370 1.24 8.13 0.64
N HIS A 371 0.70 8.12 -0.58
CA HIS A 371 0.46 9.33 -1.38
C HIS A 371 -1.03 9.54 -1.67
N ALA A 372 -1.91 8.80 -0.98
CA ALA A 372 -3.35 8.87 -1.25
C ALA A 372 -3.92 10.24 -0.85
N GLU A 373 -3.42 10.81 0.26
CA GLU A 373 -3.77 12.18 0.67
C GLU A 373 -2.69 12.80 1.57
N HIS A 374 -2.59 14.13 1.58
CA HIS A 374 -1.64 14.86 2.43
C HIS A 374 -2.15 16.26 2.83
N GLU A 375 -3.32 16.29 3.50
CA GLU A 375 -4.00 17.50 3.98
C GLU A 375 -4.11 18.59 2.90
N LEU A 376 -4.10 19.87 3.27
CA LEU A 376 -4.28 21.03 2.41
C LEU A 376 -2.92 21.47 1.86
N ASN A 377 -2.37 20.65 0.98
CA ASN A 377 -1.18 21.02 0.21
C ASN A 377 -1.55 21.85 -1.04
N CYS A 378 -0.54 22.33 -1.78
CA CYS A 378 -0.73 23.17 -2.97
C CYS A 378 -1.71 22.59 -4.01
N SER A 379 -1.61 21.29 -4.31
CA SER A 379 -2.47 20.64 -5.31
C SER A 379 -3.91 20.46 -4.79
N THR A 380 -4.07 20.10 -3.52
CA THR A 380 -5.37 19.99 -2.84
C THR A 380 -6.04 21.36 -2.69
N ALA A 381 -5.30 22.43 -2.41
CA ALA A 381 -5.83 23.78 -2.40
C ALA A 381 -6.26 24.24 -3.81
N ALA A 382 -5.44 23.94 -4.83
CA ALA A 382 -5.74 24.29 -6.22
C ALA A 382 -7.02 23.60 -6.73
N ILE A 383 -7.19 22.29 -6.46
CA ILE A 383 -8.41 21.59 -6.89
C ILE A 383 -9.65 22.14 -6.21
N ARG A 384 -9.59 22.48 -4.92
CA ARG A 384 -10.71 23.09 -4.20
C ARG A 384 -11.08 24.45 -4.77
N HIS A 385 -10.08 25.25 -5.13
CA HIS A 385 -10.30 26.55 -5.76
C HIS A 385 -10.97 26.40 -7.14
N LEU A 386 -10.51 25.47 -7.97
CA LEU A 386 -11.13 25.18 -9.26
C LEU A 386 -12.56 24.66 -9.12
N CYS A 387 -12.81 23.74 -8.19
CA CYS A 387 -14.16 23.24 -7.91
C CYS A 387 -15.12 24.37 -7.49
N SER A 388 -14.62 25.42 -6.83
CA SER A 388 -15.45 26.55 -6.39
C SER A 388 -16.06 27.37 -7.54
N SER A 389 -15.49 27.27 -8.75
CA SER A 389 -16.07 27.90 -9.95
C SER A 389 -17.13 27.05 -10.64
N GLY A 390 -17.39 25.82 -10.16
CA GLY A 390 -18.35 24.90 -10.77
C GLY A 390 -17.88 24.26 -12.09
N VAL A 391 -16.57 24.14 -12.32
CA VAL A 391 -16.02 23.43 -13.50
C VAL A 391 -16.12 21.91 -13.33
N ASP A 392 -16.06 21.16 -14.43
CA ASP A 392 -16.13 19.69 -14.39
C ASP A 392 -14.95 19.06 -13.63
N VAL A 393 -15.20 17.89 -13.06
CA VAL A 393 -14.23 17.17 -12.21
C VAL A 393 -12.93 16.80 -12.94
N TYR A 394 -12.95 16.54 -14.25
CA TYR A 394 -11.75 16.18 -15.00
C TYR A 394 -10.84 17.40 -15.19
N SER A 395 -11.43 18.56 -15.50
CA SER A 395 -10.70 19.83 -15.54
C SER A 395 -10.10 20.20 -14.18
N CYS A 396 -10.85 20.00 -13.09
CA CYS A 396 -10.34 20.20 -11.73
C CYS A 396 -9.12 19.31 -11.44
N ILE A 397 -9.21 18.01 -11.71
CA ILE A 397 -8.10 17.06 -11.48
C ILE A 397 -6.90 17.38 -12.37
N SER A 398 -7.13 17.82 -13.61
CA SER A 398 -6.06 18.26 -14.50
C SER A 398 -5.31 19.46 -13.92
N GLY A 399 -6.04 20.48 -13.42
CA GLY A 399 -5.43 21.63 -12.75
C GLY A 399 -4.69 21.24 -11.46
N ALA A 400 -5.22 20.30 -10.68
CA ALA A 400 -4.56 19.73 -9.52
C ALA A 400 -3.25 19.02 -9.89
N ALA A 401 -3.28 18.20 -10.95
CA ALA A 401 -2.12 17.50 -11.47
C ALA A 401 -1.06 18.47 -12.02
N ALA A 402 -1.47 19.62 -12.57
CA ALA A 402 -0.57 20.68 -12.99
C ALA A 402 0.09 21.39 -11.79
N ALA A 403 -0.68 21.68 -10.73
CA ALA A 403 -0.13 22.19 -9.47
C ALA A 403 0.84 21.18 -8.83
N LEU A 404 0.50 19.88 -8.88
CA LEU A 404 1.37 18.79 -8.45
C LEU A 404 2.64 18.72 -9.29
N TYR A 405 2.60 18.94 -10.60
CA TYR A 405 3.77 18.86 -11.47
C TYR A 405 4.83 19.92 -11.17
N GLY A 406 4.46 21.04 -10.53
CA GLY A 406 5.38 22.10 -10.15
C GLY A 406 6.54 21.58 -9.28
N PRO A 407 7.81 21.92 -9.60
CA PRO A 407 8.95 21.38 -8.87
C PRO A 407 8.90 21.75 -7.39
N LYS A 408 8.46 22.97 -7.04
CA LYS A 408 8.31 23.42 -5.64
C LYS A 408 7.44 22.52 -4.78
N HIS A 409 6.56 21.73 -5.40
CA HIS A 409 5.68 20.82 -4.70
C HIS A 409 6.27 19.40 -4.60
N VAL A 410 6.93 18.89 -5.64
CA VAL A 410 7.46 17.49 -5.70
C VAL A 410 8.91 17.37 -5.19
N ILE A 411 9.59 18.49 -4.91
CA ILE A 411 11.05 18.57 -4.72
C ILE A 411 11.66 17.47 -3.84
N ILE A 412 10.96 16.95 -2.82
CA ILE A 412 11.56 15.95 -1.93
C ILE A 412 11.82 14.59 -2.63
N LYS A 413 11.03 14.18 -3.63
CA LYS A 413 11.16 12.83 -4.23
C LYS A 413 12.03 12.77 -5.50
N PHE A 414 11.91 13.76 -6.38
CA PHE A 414 12.66 13.77 -7.64
C PHE A 414 14.11 14.26 -7.50
N GLN A 415 14.36 15.22 -6.60
CA GLN A 415 15.72 15.72 -6.34
C GLN A 415 16.60 14.60 -5.76
N PHE A 416 16.03 13.70 -4.96
CA PHE A 416 16.74 12.55 -4.40
C PHE A 416 17.18 11.55 -5.48
N ILE A 417 16.27 11.16 -6.40
CA ILE A 417 16.60 10.27 -7.52
C ILE A 417 17.61 10.92 -8.46
N PHE A 418 17.44 12.21 -8.79
CA PHE A 418 18.38 12.96 -9.62
C PHE A 418 19.77 13.06 -8.96
N PHE A 419 19.81 13.33 -7.65
CA PHE A 419 21.05 13.39 -6.86
C PHE A 419 21.75 12.02 -6.77
N LEU A 420 21.00 10.92 -6.58
CA LEU A 420 21.56 9.57 -6.60
C LEU A 420 22.06 9.16 -8.00
N THR A 421 21.37 9.59 -9.06
CA THR A 421 21.73 9.26 -10.44
C THR A 421 23.00 10.01 -10.87
N ILE A 422 23.15 11.28 -10.48
CA ILE A 422 24.40 12.04 -10.68
C ILE A 422 25.55 11.46 -9.86
N ASN A 423 25.30 11.02 -8.62
CA ASN A 423 26.36 10.44 -7.80
C ASN A 423 26.78 9.02 -8.23
N LYS A 424 25.96 8.29 -9.01
CA LYS A 424 26.39 7.07 -9.69
C LYS A 424 27.44 7.33 -10.79
N LEU A 425 27.55 8.55 -11.32
CA LEU A 425 28.67 8.93 -12.20
C LEU A 425 29.95 9.28 -11.41
N LYS A 426 29.89 9.30 -10.07
CA LYS A 426 31.06 9.44 -9.17
C LYS A 426 31.18 8.22 -8.26
N TYR A 427 31.44 7.06 -8.85
CA TYR A 427 31.94 5.87 -8.14
C TYR A 427 33.39 6.02 -7.63
N LEU A 428 33.99 7.21 -7.77
CA LEU A 428 35.31 7.54 -7.25
C LEU A 428 35.13 8.43 -6.00
N ASN A 429 35.43 7.87 -4.84
CA ASN A 429 35.60 8.55 -3.53
C ASN A 429 34.35 8.97 -2.75
N PHE A 430 33.61 7.99 -2.22
CA PHE A 430 32.68 8.20 -1.11
C PHE A 430 33.38 8.49 0.25
N GLN A 431 34.71 8.35 0.33
CA GLN A 431 35.48 8.56 1.57
C GLN A 431 36.02 9.99 1.79
N GLN A 432 35.97 10.89 0.79
CA GLN A 432 36.62 12.22 0.88
C GLN A 432 35.67 13.41 1.08
N PHE A 433 34.35 13.20 1.11
CA PHE A 433 33.41 14.31 1.30
C PHE A 433 33.15 14.60 2.78
N SER A 434 33.60 15.78 3.24
CA SER A 434 33.43 16.26 4.62
C SER A 434 31.95 16.26 5.07
N TYR A 435 31.69 15.50 6.14
CA TYR A 435 30.41 15.30 6.83
C TYR A 435 29.69 16.61 7.23
N LYS A 436 30.44 17.71 7.44
CA LYS A 436 29.90 19.01 7.89
C LYS A 436 29.08 19.73 6.80
N ASN A 437 29.51 19.68 5.54
CA ASN A 437 28.78 20.29 4.42
C ASN A 437 27.57 19.45 3.98
N TYR A 438 27.58 18.16 4.29
CA TYR A 438 26.49 17.22 4.04
C TYR A 438 25.28 17.53 4.93
N LYS A 439 25.47 17.72 6.25
CA LYS A 439 24.38 17.94 7.22
C LYS A 439 23.52 19.17 6.90
N ALA A 440 24.13 20.28 6.45
CA ALA A 440 23.41 21.51 6.14
C ALA A 440 22.62 21.45 4.82
N LYS A 441 23.21 20.87 3.76
CA LYS A 441 22.53 20.70 2.46
C LYS A 441 21.47 19.61 2.48
N VAL A 442 21.70 18.53 3.24
CA VAL A 442 20.74 17.44 3.45
C VAL A 442 19.59 17.90 4.34
N LYS A 443 19.81 18.59 5.47
CA LYS A 443 18.68 19.15 6.25
C LYS A 443 17.74 20.01 5.39
N LYS A 444 18.31 20.86 4.52
CA LYS A 444 17.54 21.79 3.67
C LYS A 444 16.80 21.11 2.51
N ALA A 445 17.21 19.89 2.12
CA ALA A 445 16.62 19.14 1.01
C ALA A 445 15.72 17.97 1.47
N PHE A 446 15.89 17.48 2.71
CA PHE A 446 15.26 16.26 3.22
C PHE A 446 14.21 16.49 4.32
N LEU A 447 14.27 17.61 5.04
CA LEU A 447 13.22 17.95 5.98
C LEU A 447 12.09 18.63 5.21
N ASN A 448 10.95 17.95 5.14
CA ASN A 448 9.70 18.62 4.85
C ASN A 448 9.46 19.63 5.96
N LYS A 449 9.06 20.88 5.64
CA LYS A 449 8.84 21.93 6.65
C LYS A 449 7.84 21.51 7.73
N GLU A 450 6.96 20.58 7.40
CA GLU A 450 5.97 20.04 8.33
C GLU A 450 6.59 18.97 9.25
N TYR A 451 7.54 18.15 8.81
CA TYR A 451 8.03 17.02 9.60
C TYR A 451 9.44 17.28 10.16
N GLU A 452 9.55 18.13 11.18
CA GLU A 452 10.86 18.51 11.75
C GLU A 452 11.50 17.43 12.62
N ASN A 453 10.72 16.53 13.24
CA ASN A 453 11.18 15.59 14.26
C ASN A 453 11.11 14.09 13.87
N MET A 454 10.87 13.76 12.59
CA MET A 454 10.95 12.36 12.17
C MET A 454 12.40 11.86 12.26
N ASN A 455 12.66 10.89 13.15
CA ASN A 455 13.87 10.08 13.12
C ASN A 455 13.81 9.18 11.88
N TRP A 456 14.38 9.66 10.77
CA TRP A 456 14.57 8.90 9.52
C TRP A 456 15.71 7.89 9.63
#